data_AF-C8N6W0-F1
#
_entry.id   AF-C8N6W0-F1
#
_cell.length_a   1.000
_cell.length_b   1.000
_cell.length_c   1.000
_cell.angle_alpha   90.00
_cell.angle_beta   90.00
_cell.angle_gamma   90.00
#
_symmetry.space_group_name_H-M   'P 1'
#
loop_
_entity.id
_entity.type
_entity.pdbx_description
1 polymer ?
#
loop_
_entity_poly.entity_id
_entity_poly.type
_entity_poly.pdbx_seq_one_letter_code
_entity_poly.pdbx_strand_id
1 'polypeptide(L)'
;MPKKGSVLYCDLSFGIAEHSGIYVGDNRIVHLNGKGEIEAVSPAEFLSLFALQDIYVSCMENSAVGSEHVANRALSIVGEKRSYNLMLDNCHQFTTGCLTGNFENSKNFLWMLKMQAEKTLNADTWNLWDR
;
A
#
# COMPACT_ATOMS: atom_id res chain seq x y z
N MET A 1 -11.26 -1.97 -10.62
CA MET A 1 -11.27 -0.79 -9.73
C MET A 1 -11.02 -1.21 -8.29
N PRO A 2 -10.14 -0.52 -7.55
CA PRO A 2 -9.89 -0.81 -6.14
C PRO A 2 -11.12 -0.61 -5.25
N LYS A 3 -11.21 -1.38 -4.16
CA LYS A 3 -12.18 -1.17 -3.09
C LYS A 3 -11.53 -0.40 -1.94
N LYS A 4 -12.30 0.35 -1.15
CA LYS A 4 -11.76 0.98 0.06
C LYS A 4 -11.07 -0.07 0.94
N GLY A 5 -9.82 0.22 1.31
CA GLY A 5 -8.94 -0.66 2.06
C GLY A 5 -8.20 -1.70 1.21
N SER A 6 -8.29 -1.64 -0.12
CA SER A 6 -7.43 -2.44 -0.99
C SER A 6 -5.97 -2.07 -0.76
N VAL A 7 -5.11 -3.09 -0.74
CA VAL A 7 -3.66 -2.90 -0.79
C VAL A 7 -3.28 -2.60 -2.23
N LEU A 8 -2.44 -1.60 -2.40
CA LEU A 8 -1.87 -1.20 -3.67
C LEU A 8 -0.36 -1.35 -3.61
N TYR A 9 0.26 -1.76 -4.72
CA TYR A 9 1.70 -1.61 -4.89
C TYR A 9 2.07 -1.25 -6.33
N CYS A 10 3.24 -0.67 -6.49
CA CYS A 10 3.93 -0.53 -7.77
C CYS A 10 5.34 -1.12 -7.62
N ASP A 11 5.87 -1.69 -8.71
CA ASP A 11 7.15 -2.41 -8.75
C ASP A 11 7.94 -1.96 -9.98
N LEU A 12 9.16 -1.48 -9.76
CA LEU A 12 10.09 -1.06 -10.80
C LEU A 12 11.16 -2.13 -11.00
N SER A 13 11.32 -2.53 -12.27
CA SER A 13 12.47 -3.30 -12.75
C SER A 13 12.74 -4.59 -11.96
N PHE A 14 11.72 -5.40 -11.73
CA PHE A 14 11.83 -6.71 -11.05
C PHE A 14 12.33 -6.60 -9.60
N GLY A 15 11.74 -5.71 -8.81
CA GLY A 15 12.04 -5.59 -7.37
C GLY A 15 13.20 -4.64 -7.02
N ILE A 16 13.64 -3.79 -7.96
CA ILE A 16 14.69 -2.78 -7.68
C ILE A 16 14.12 -1.61 -6.87
N ALA A 17 12.86 -1.24 -7.13
CA ALA A 17 12.14 -0.28 -6.30
C ALA A 17 10.66 -0.68 -6.22
N GLU A 18 10.22 -1.01 -5.01
CA GLU A 18 8.82 -1.34 -4.71
C GLU A 18 8.23 -0.26 -3.81
N HIS A 19 6.95 0.04 -4.01
CA HIS A 19 6.23 0.97 -3.15
C HIS A 19 4.79 0.52 -2.93
N SER A 20 4.28 0.68 -1.72
CA SER A 20 2.92 0.23 -1.38
C SER A 20 2.12 1.25 -0.59
N GLY A 21 0.80 1.09 -0.64
CA GLY A 21 -0.15 1.92 0.09
C GLY A 21 -1.53 1.29 0.18
N ILE A 22 -2.46 2.06 0.72
CA ILE A 22 -3.87 1.66 0.92
C ILE A 22 -4.77 2.58 0.10
N TYR A 23 -5.64 2.01 -0.73
CA TYR A 23 -6.70 2.78 -1.37
C TYR A 23 -7.76 3.18 -0.35
N VAL A 24 -8.07 4.47 -0.25
CA VAL A 24 -9.02 4.99 0.77
C VAL A 24 -10.31 5.55 0.17
N GLY A 25 -10.51 5.36 -1.14
CA GLY A 25 -11.66 5.89 -1.88
C GLY A 25 -11.37 7.26 -2.50
N ASP A 26 -12.32 7.75 -3.30
CA ASP A 26 -12.25 9.06 -3.97
C ASP A 26 -10.96 9.27 -4.76
N ASN A 27 -10.46 8.21 -5.40
CA ASN A 27 -9.19 8.24 -6.14
C ASN A 27 -7.99 8.67 -5.27
N ARG A 28 -7.97 8.29 -3.98
CA ARG A 28 -6.88 8.60 -3.05
C ARG A 28 -6.21 7.34 -2.51
N ILE A 29 -4.91 7.46 -2.31
CA ILE A 29 -4.02 6.42 -1.79
C ILE A 29 -3.30 6.98 -0.57
N VAL A 30 -3.37 6.30 0.56
CA VAL A 30 -2.54 6.62 1.71
C VAL A 30 -1.26 5.79 1.65
N HIS A 31 -0.12 6.44 1.79
CA HIS A 31 1.18 5.77 1.85
C HIS A 31 2.16 6.51 2.78
N LEU A 32 3.23 5.81 3.15
CA LEU A 32 4.42 6.42 3.73
C LEU A 32 5.33 6.88 2.60
N ASN A 33 5.64 8.16 2.49
CA ASN A 33 6.50 8.69 1.43
C ASN A 33 7.99 8.57 1.77
N GLY A 34 8.85 8.87 0.80
CA GLY A 34 10.31 8.81 0.96
C GLY A 34 10.90 9.78 1.99
N LYS A 35 10.11 10.75 2.50
CA LYS A 35 10.51 11.67 3.58
C LYS A 35 10.08 11.19 4.96
N GLY A 36 9.44 10.02 5.04
CA GLY A 36 8.90 9.47 6.28
C GLY A 36 7.57 10.09 6.71
N GLU A 37 6.84 10.75 5.80
CA GLU A 37 5.54 11.35 6.05
C GLU A 37 4.42 10.46 5.54
N ILE A 38 3.35 10.31 6.32
CA ILE A 38 2.16 9.56 5.90
C ILE A 38 1.17 10.54 5.27
N GLU A 39 0.89 10.38 3.99
CA GLU A 39 0.06 11.30 3.20
C GLU A 39 -0.98 10.57 2.36
N ALA A 40 -2.05 11.29 2.01
CA ALA A 40 -3.09 10.84 1.11
C ALA A 40 -2.95 11.57 -0.23
N VAL A 41 -2.66 10.83 -1.30
CA VAL A 41 -2.31 11.40 -2.61
C VAL A 41 -3.14 10.78 -3.73
N SER A 42 -3.13 11.42 -4.90
CA SER A 42 -3.68 10.85 -6.13
C SER A 42 -2.82 9.70 -6.66
N PRO A 43 -3.34 8.85 -7.58
CA PRO A 43 -2.55 7.78 -8.18
C PRO A 43 -1.39 8.28 -9.04
N ALA A 44 -1.49 9.50 -9.57
CA ALA A 44 -0.41 10.13 -10.32
C ALA A 44 0.76 10.52 -9.41
N GLU A 45 0.46 11.14 -8.26
CA GLU A 45 1.46 11.49 -7.24
C GLU A 45 2.11 10.23 -6.64
N PHE A 46 1.32 9.18 -6.37
CA PHE A 46 1.82 7.89 -5.86
C PHE A 46 2.87 7.25 -6.79
N LEU A 47 2.71 7.39 -8.11
CA LEU A 47 3.67 6.91 -9.10
C LEU A 47 4.88 7.83 -9.33
N SER A 48 4.68 9.14 -9.16
CA SER A 48 5.64 10.18 -9.56
C SER A 48 7.02 10.02 -8.90
N LEU A 49 7.06 9.34 -7.76
CA LEU A 49 8.27 9.10 -6.99
C LEU A 49 9.27 8.15 -7.69
N PHE A 50 8.83 7.35 -8.66
CA PHE A 50 9.64 6.26 -9.21
C PHE A 50 9.61 6.12 -10.74
N ALA A 51 9.04 7.10 -11.46
CA ALA A 51 8.78 6.98 -12.91
C ALA A 51 8.01 5.68 -13.28
N LEU A 52 7.21 5.18 -12.33
CA LEU A 52 6.42 3.97 -12.46
C LEU A 52 5.13 4.24 -13.23
N GLN A 53 4.65 3.24 -13.98
CA GLN A 53 3.44 3.38 -14.81
C GLN A 53 2.25 2.59 -14.26
N ASP A 54 2.53 1.51 -13.53
CA ASP A 54 1.53 0.53 -13.13
C ASP A 54 1.29 0.50 -11.63
N ILE A 55 0.03 0.40 -11.23
CA ILE A 55 -0.38 0.09 -9.86
C ILE A 55 -1.13 -1.24 -9.89
N TYR A 56 -0.73 -2.17 -9.04
CA TYR A 56 -1.39 -3.44 -8.84
C TYR A 56 -2.29 -3.40 -7.61
N VAL A 57 -3.47 -4.01 -7.70
CA VAL A 57 -4.53 -4.00 -6.69
C VAL A 57 -4.71 -5.39 -6.09
N SER A 58 -4.81 -5.47 -4.77
CA SER A 58 -5.16 -6.73 -4.08
C SER A 58 -6.53 -7.25 -4.52
N CYS A 59 -6.57 -8.47 -5.07
CA CYS A 59 -7.77 -9.11 -5.58
C CYS A 59 -7.93 -10.53 -5.00
N MET A 60 -9.17 -10.99 -4.96
CA MET A 60 -9.55 -12.40 -4.81
C MET A 60 -10.10 -12.85 -6.17
N GLU A 61 -9.41 -13.76 -6.82
CA GLU A 61 -9.59 -14.15 -8.22
C GLU A 61 -9.57 -12.94 -9.18
N ASN A 62 -10.73 -12.46 -9.61
CA ASN A 62 -10.87 -11.34 -10.55
C ASN A 62 -11.45 -10.09 -9.89
N SER A 63 -11.72 -10.14 -8.58
CA SER A 63 -12.41 -9.07 -7.85
C SER A 63 -11.49 -8.40 -6.85
N ALA A 64 -11.39 -7.07 -6.92
CA ALA A 64 -10.67 -6.29 -5.91
C ALA A 64 -11.25 -6.56 -4.50
N VAL A 65 -10.36 -6.69 -3.52
CA VAL A 65 -10.69 -6.87 -2.11
C VAL A 65 -10.10 -5.75 -1.27
N GLY A 66 -10.76 -5.42 -0.18
CA GLY A 66 -10.40 -4.33 0.72
C GLY A 66 -11.27 -4.36 1.98
N SER A 67 -10.92 -3.55 2.97
CA SER A 67 -11.65 -3.44 4.24
C SER A 67 -11.76 -1.99 4.69
N GLU A 68 -12.96 -1.55 5.05
CA GLU A 68 -13.15 -0.20 5.60
C GLU A 68 -12.33 0.04 6.87
N HIS A 69 -12.13 -0.99 7.70
CA HIS A 69 -11.29 -0.88 8.89
C HIS A 69 -9.83 -0.58 8.54
N VAL A 70 -9.33 -1.17 7.45
CA VAL A 70 -7.98 -0.93 6.93
C VAL A 70 -7.87 0.50 6.38
N ALA A 71 -8.88 0.94 5.61
CA ALA A 71 -8.92 2.32 5.10
C ALA A 71 -8.98 3.36 6.23
N ASN A 72 -9.85 3.14 7.22
CA ASN A 72 -10.01 4.04 8.37
C ASN A 72 -8.73 4.12 9.20
N ARG A 73 -8.05 2.98 9.38
CA ARG A 73 -6.75 2.94 10.08
C ARG A 73 -5.65 3.68 9.32
N ALA A 74 -5.61 3.53 8.00
CA ALA A 74 -4.65 4.28 7.18
C ALA A 74 -4.92 5.79 7.27
N LEU A 75 -6.19 6.20 7.18
CA LEU A 75 -6.60 7.61 7.31
C LEU A 75 -6.31 8.20 8.69
N SER A 76 -6.48 7.44 9.78
CA SER A 76 -6.34 7.98 11.14
C SER A 76 -4.94 8.42 11.51
N ILE A 77 -3.93 8.00 10.75
CA ILE A 77 -2.50 8.31 10.98
C ILE A 77 -1.90 9.19 9.87
N VAL A 78 -2.73 9.72 8.97
CA VAL A 78 -2.29 10.72 7.99
C VAL A 78 -1.78 11.97 8.72
N GLY A 79 -0.64 12.49 8.28
CA GLY A 79 0.06 13.61 8.92
C GLY A 79 1.08 13.21 9.98
N GLU A 80 1.11 11.94 10.40
CA GLU A 80 2.17 11.42 11.25
C GLU A 80 3.49 11.26 10.49
N LYS A 81 4.60 11.26 11.25
CA LYS A 81 5.95 11.05 10.74
C LYS A 81 6.60 9.85 11.40
N ARG A 82 7.38 9.09 10.64
CA ARG A 82 8.14 7.93 11.12
C ARG A 82 9.63 8.27 11.20
N SER A 83 10.25 7.94 12.33
CA SER A 83 11.70 8.09 12.55
C SER A 83 12.48 7.12 11.67
N TYR A 84 13.60 7.61 11.13
CA TYR A 84 14.10 7.26 9.81
C TYR A 84 15.27 6.27 9.86
N ASN A 85 15.23 5.18 9.09
CA ASN A 85 16.44 4.38 8.82
C ASN A 85 16.54 3.80 7.38
N LEU A 86 15.46 3.46 6.67
CA LEU A 86 15.53 3.00 5.26
C LEU A 86 14.25 3.36 4.47
N MET A 87 14.42 3.98 3.28
CA MET A 87 13.37 4.66 2.49
C MET A 87 12.33 3.74 1.82
N LEU A 88 12.67 2.49 1.48
CA LEU A 88 11.78 1.57 0.74
C LEU A 88 11.15 0.52 1.67
N ASP A 89 11.94 -0.04 2.57
CA ASP A 89 11.54 -1.08 3.52
C ASP A 89 10.29 -0.71 4.35
N ASN A 90 10.17 0.57 4.71
CA ASN A 90 9.14 0.98 5.67
C ASN A 90 7.75 1.16 5.05
N CYS A 91 7.61 1.26 3.72
CA CYS A 91 6.28 1.39 3.10
C CYS A 91 5.45 0.11 3.26
N HIS A 92 6.10 -1.06 3.14
CA HIS A 92 5.47 -2.36 3.33
C HIS A 92 5.16 -2.63 4.81
N GLN A 93 6.03 -2.17 5.71
CA GLN A 93 5.79 -2.20 7.15
C GLN A 93 4.56 -1.36 7.51
N PHE A 94 4.49 -0.12 7.01
CA PHE A 94 3.36 0.78 7.17
C PHE A 94 2.05 0.14 6.64
N THR A 95 2.10 -0.38 5.42
CA THR A 95 0.92 -0.97 4.76
C THR A 95 0.46 -2.23 5.51
N THR A 96 1.40 -3.04 6.02
CA THR A 96 1.12 -4.15 6.93
C THR A 96 0.52 -3.69 8.26
N GLY A 97 0.99 -2.57 8.80
CA GLY A 97 0.40 -1.95 9.98
C GLY A 97 -1.04 -1.51 9.74
N CYS A 98 -1.35 -1.01 8.54
CA CYS A 98 -2.71 -0.73 8.13
C CYS A 98 -3.58 -1.98 8.05
N LEU A 99 -3.04 -3.15 7.67
CA LEU A 99 -3.77 -4.41 7.65
C LEU A 99 -4.02 -4.95 9.07
N THR A 100 -3.01 -4.91 9.93
CA THR A 100 -2.98 -5.66 11.19
C THR A 100 -3.28 -4.83 12.44
N GLY A 101 -3.12 -3.51 12.38
CA GLY A 101 -3.10 -2.64 13.55
C GLY A 101 -1.73 -2.55 14.25
N ASN A 102 -0.73 -3.35 13.83
CA ASN A 102 0.60 -3.32 14.41
C ASN A 102 1.60 -2.62 13.46
N PHE A 103 1.90 -1.35 13.70
CA PHE A 103 2.85 -0.59 12.89
C PHE A 103 4.33 -0.85 13.21
N GLU A 104 4.64 -1.54 14.30
CA GLU A 104 6.00 -1.93 14.69
C GLU A 104 6.36 -3.35 14.21
N ASN A 105 5.66 -3.84 13.17
CA ASN A 105 5.92 -5.15 12.57
C ASN A 105 7.25 -5.17 11.79
N SER A 106 7.75 -6.35 11.43
CA SER A 106 9.00 -6.50 10.67
C SER A 106 8.80 -6.81 9.18
N LYS A 107 7.64 -6.48 8.60
CA LYS A 107 7.29 -6.82 7.20
C LYS A 107 7.79 -5.77 6.22
N ASN A 108 9.08 -5.81 5.94
CA ASN A 108 9.75 -4.80 5.10
C ASN A 108 9.79 -5.13 3.60
N PHE A 109 9.41 -6.35 3.20
CA PHE A 109 9.48 -6.80 1.81
C PHE A 109 8.08 -6.97 1.20
N LEU A 110 7.92 -6.73 -0.10
CA LEU A 110 6.62 -6.87 -0.77
C LEU A 110 6.03 -8.28 -0.63
N TRP A 111 6.84 -9.34 -0.72
CA TRP A 111 6.34 -10.71 -0.54
C TRP A 111 5.72 -10.93 0.85
N MET A 112 6.27 -10.29 1.89
CA MET A 112 5.72 -10.36 3.25
C MET A 112 4.40 -9.63 3.39
N LEU A 113 4.26 -8.49 2.69
CA LEU A 113 3.01 -7.74 2.58
C LEU A 113 1.96 -8.54 1.83
N LYS A 114 2.31 -9.18 0.70
CA LYS A 114 1.41 -10.03 -0.09
C LYS A 114 0.85 -11.18 0.75
N MET A 115 1.71 -11.90 1.49
CA MET A 115 1.27 -12.94 2.44
C MET A 115 0.35 -12.39 3.55
N GLN A 116 0.55 -11.14 3.98
CA GLN A 116 -0.33 -10.54 4.98
C GLN A 116 -1.68 -10.13 4.39
N ALA A 117 -1.68 -9.60 3.16
CA ALA A 117 -2.90 -9.27 2.43
C ALA A 117 -3.75 -10.52 2.17
N GLU A 118 -3.13 -11.65 1.85
CA GLU A 118 -3.81 -12.95 1.75
C GLU A 118 -4.49 -13.30 3.08
N LYS A 119 -3.77 -13.25 4.20
CA LYS A 119 -4.33 -13.57 5.54
C LYS A 119 -5.45 -12.64 6.00
N THR A 120 -5.37 -11.36 5.66
CA THR A 120 -6.30 -10.34 6.18
C THR A 120 -7.48 -10.08 5.25
N LEU A 121 -7.29 -10.18 3.93
CA LEU A 121 -8.27 -9.80 2.91
C LEU A 121 -8.63 -10.94 1.96
N ASN A 122 -8.03 -12.12 2.10
CA ASN A 122 -8.10 -13.22 1.12
C ASN A 122 -7.60 -12.81 -0.28
N ALA A 123 -6.61 -11.91 -0.33
CA ALA A 123 -6.02 -11.47 -1.59
C ALA A 123 -5.06 -12.54 -2.15
N ASP A 124 -5.43 -13.21 -3.24
CA ASP A 124 -4.67 -14.27 -3.91
C ASP A 124 -4.08 -13.83 -5.27
N THR A 125 -4.54 -12.69 -5.78
CA THR A 125 -4.24 -12.18 -7.13
C THR A 125 -3.99 -10.67 -7.08
N TRP A 126 -3.29 -10.15 -8.09
CA TRP A 126 -2.87 -8.75 -8.16
C TRP A 126 -3.11 -8.21 -9.56
N ASN A 127 -4.22 -7.50 -9.73
CA ASN A 127 -4.65 -7.01 -11.04
C ASN A 127 -4.18 -5.58 -11.26
N LEU A 128 -3.80 -5.28 -12.51
CA LEU A 128 -3.46 -3.92 -12.92
C LEU A 128 -4.67 -3.01 -12.69
N TRP A 129 -4.44 -1.85 -12.08
CA TRP A 129 -5.43 -0.79 -12.01
C TRP A 129 -5.44 -0.03 -13.33
N ASP A 130 -6.27 -0.52 -14.25
CA ASP A 130 -6.64 0.21 -15.46
C ASP A 130 -7.45 1.45 -15.05
N ARG A 131 -6.93 2.64 -15.35
CA ARG A 131 -7.34 3.92 -14.76
C ARG A 131 -7.35 5.03 -15.79
#